data_AF-A0A2E2Y119-F1
#
_entry.id   AF-A0A2E2Y119-F1
#
_cell.length_a   1.000
_cell.length_b   1.000
_cell.length_c   1.000
_cell.angle_alpha   90.00
_cell.angle_beta   90.00
_cell.angle_gamma   90.00
#
_symmetry.space_group_name_H-M   'P 1'
#
loop_
_entity.id
_entity.type
_entity.pdbx_description
1 polymer ?
#
loop_
_entity_poly.entity_id
_entity_poly.type
_entity_poly.pdbx_seq_one_letter_code
_entity_poly.pdbx_strand_id
1 'polypeptide(L)'
;MSQHQPTNPESSGPLPGDEADGGNQSSGAGPRRFSVGKLVLAIVILGMLVAVGYGWNTRRIVNKRLAELERERALEAVVDPSRGGPEHPMDPVIELAEESLDRFRTRVMDYTATMVKQEMIETELFPRTTMSTWVRNPRKQKDGTRIPLSVYLRYEDPPVQRGREVIWVDGENEG
;
A
#
# COMPACT_ATOMS: atom_id res chain seq x y z
N MET A 1 -10.62 36.43 60.02
CA MET A 1 -9.62 37.31 60.66
C MET A 1 -8.80 37.96 59.56
N SER A 2 -8.75 39.29 59.62
CA SER A 2 -7.89 40.22 58.89
C SER A 2 -7.85 40.21 57.36
N GLN A 3 -8.55 41.20 56.83
CA GLN A 3 -8.21 41.91 55.60
C GLN A 3 -6.75 42.35 55.60
N HIS A 4 -6.16 42.54 54.42
CA HIS A 4 -5.34 43.72 54.12
C HIS A 4 -5.26 43.91 52.60
N GLN A 5 -6.07 44.84 52.10
CA GLN A 5 -5.64 45.73 51.04
C GLN A 5 -5.12 47.00 51.73
N PRO A 6 -4.05 47.61 51.23
CA PRO A 6 -3.99 49.06 51.38
C PRO A 6 -3.45 49.80 50.13
N THR A 7 -4.08 50.96 49.86
CA THR A 7 -3.46 52.28 49.59
C THR A 7 -2.65 52.43 48.28
N ASN A 8 -2.98 53.22 47.24
CA ASN A 8 -3.46 54.63 47.09
C ASN A 8 -2.75 55.62 48.03
N PRO A 9 -2.59 56.94 47.75
CA PRO A 9 -2.85 57.78 46.57
C PRO A 9 -1.57 58.60 46.22
N GLU A 10 -1.52 59.56 45.29
CA GLU A 10 -1.70 61.00 45.54
C GLU A 10 -1.19 61.76 44.29
N SER A 11 -1.95 62.71 43.76
CA SER A 11 -1.70 64.17 43.89
C SER A 11 -0.60 64.65 42.93
N SER A 12 -0.83 65.57 42.00
CA SER A 12 -1.26 66.94 42.29
C SER A 12 -2.03 67.57 41.11
N GLY A 13 -3.10 68.32 41.40
CA GLY A 13 -3.56 69.44 40.55
C GLY A 13 -2.70 70.70 40.80
N PRO A 14 -3.19 71.94 40.60
CA PRO A 14 -4.37 72.40 39.85
C PRO A 14 -4.17 73.69 39.00
N LEU A 15 -5.07 73.92 38.02
CA LEU A 15 -5.72 75.21 37.60
C LEU A 15 -4.87 76.43 37.14
N PRO A 16 -5.49 77.55 36.69
CA PRO A 16 -6.56 77.76 35.70
C PRO A 16 -6.09 78.73 34.58
N GLY A 17 -6.71 78.78 33.41
CA GLY A 17 -7.82 79.69 33.14
C GLY A 17 -7.34 80.92 32.38
N ASP A 18 -7.76 81.06 31.12
CA ASP A 18 -8.26 82.35 30.62
C ASP A 18 -9.11 82.13 29.37
N GLU A 19 -10.22 82.86 29.39
CA GLU A 19 -11.40 82.80 28.53
C GLU A 19 -11.16 83.32 27.10
N ALA A 20 -12.23 83.15 26.30
CA ALA A 20 -12.61 83.83 25.07
C ALA A 20 -12.42 82.97 23.80
N ASP A 21 -13.34 82.87 22.86
CA ASP A 21 -14.72 83.35 22.69
C ASP A 21 -15.24 82.64 21.41
N GLY A 22 -16.56 82.54 21.30
CA GLY A 22 -17.40 82.30 20.11
C GLY A 22 -16.86 81.57 18.87
N GLY A 23 -17.55 80.47 18.49
CA GLY A 23 -17.55 80.04 17.08
C GLY A 23 -18.01 78.61 16.81
N ASN A 24 -19.31 78.44 16.60
CA ASN A 24 -19.95 77.23 16.07
C ASN A 24 -19.37 76.80 14.70
N GLN A 25 -18.70 75.63 14.58
CA GLN A 25 -18.68 74.78 13.38
C GLN A 25 -18.47 73.30 13.71
N SER A 26 -19.33 72.46 13.15
CA SER A 26 -19.31 71.00 13.17
C SER A 26 -18.22 70.43 12.26
N SER A 27 -17.53 69.36 12.68
CA SER A 27 -16.86 68.39 11.79
C SER A 27 -16.42 67.15 12.57
N GLY A 28 -16.97 65.98 12.20
CA GLY A 28 -16.64 64.70 12.79
C GLY A 28 -15.28 64.16 12.35
N ALA A 29 -14.56 63.51 13.27
CA ALA A 29 -13.40 62.68 12.96
C ALA A 29 -13.86 61.25 12.68
N GLY A 30 -13.72 60.84 11.42
CA GLY A 30 -14.18 59.56 10.89
C GLY A 30 -13.36 58.33 11.32
N PRO A 31 -13.87 57.13 10.99
CA PRO A 31 -13.32 55.85 11.43
C PRO A 31 -12.06 55.44 10.67
N ARG A 32 -11.16 54.73 11.37
CA ARG A 32 -9.95 54.10 10.82
C ARG A 32 -10.33 53.08 9.73
N ARG A 33 -10.10 53.43 8.46
CA ARG A 33 -10.23 52.51 7.32
C ARG A 33 -9.08 51.50 7.34
N PHE A 34 -9.36 50.22 7.63
CA PHE A 34 -8.42 49.14 7.36
C PHE A 34 -8.23 49.00 5.84
N SER A 35 -6.98 49.10 5.39
CA SER A 35 -6.62 48.86 3.98
C SER A 35 -6.91 47.38 3.65
N VAL A 36 -7.88 47.17 2.76
CA VAL A 36 -8.32 45.85 2.26
C VAL A 36 -7.12 44.98 1.81
N GLY A 37 -6.05 45.60 1.29
CA GLY A 37 -4.83 44.89 0.89
C GLY A 37 -4.08 44.20 2.03
N LYS A 38 -4.10 44.77 3.25
CA LYS A 38 -3.46 44.13 4.42
C LYS A 38 -4.24 42.92 4.93
N LEU A 39 -5.55 42.90 4.73
CA LEU A 39 -6.43 41.81 5.16
C LEU A 39 -6.31 40.59 4.23
N VAL A 40 -6.19 40.82 2.91
CA VAL A 40 -5.95 39.75 1.93
C VAL A 40 -4.58 39.08 2.15
N LEU A 41 -3.53 39.87 2.41
CA LEU A 41 -2.18 39.33 2.69
C LEU A 41 -2.16 38.45 3.95
N ALA A 42 -2.88 38.85 5.00
CA ALA A 42 -2.96 38.08 6.23
C ALA A 42 -3.64 36.71 6.04
N ILE A 43 -4.68 36.64 5.20
CA ILE A 43 -5.37 35.38 4.88
C ILE A 43 -4.46 34.44 4.10
N VAL A 44 -3.70 34.95 3.13
CA VAL A 44 -2.75 34.13 2.33
C VAL A 44 -1.66 33.54 3.22
N ILE A 45 -1.07 34.35 4.12
CA ILE A 45 -0.04 33.88 5.05
C ILE A 45 -0.61 32.83 6.01
N LEU A 46 -1.83 33.04 6.52
CA LEU A 46 -2.49 32.07 7.40
C LEU A 46 -2.78 30.75 6.66
N GLY A 47 -3.27 30.79 5.42
CA GLY A 47 -3.48 29.60 4.59
C GLY A 47 -2.18 28.84 4.32
N MET A 48 -1.08 29.54 4.07
CA MET A 48 0.23 28.93 3.85
C MET A 48 0.79 28.29 5.12
N LEU A 49 0.61 28.92 6.29
CA LEU A 49 1.00 28.35 7.58
C LEU A 49 0.18 27.11 7.94
N VAL A 50 -1.13 27.10 7.64
CA VAL A 50 -1.97 25.91 7.83
C VAL A 50 -1.51 24.78 6.90
N ALA A 51 -1.25 25.06 5.62
CA ALA A 51 -0.77 24.04 4.68
C ALA A 51 0.60 23.46 5.06
N VAL A 52 1.54 24.31 5.49
CA VAL A 52 2.86 23.88 5.98
C VAL A 52 2.72 23.09 7.27
N GLY A 53 1.91 23.53 8.23
CA GLY A 53 1.65 22.80 9.47
C GLY A 53 1.00 21.44 9.23
N TYR A 54 0.05 21.36 8.30
CA TYR A 54 -0.61 20.11 7.91
C TYR A 54 0.38 19.15 7.24
N GLY A 55 1.22 19.66 6.31
CA GLY A 55 2.29 18.89 5.67
C GLY A 55 3.39 18.44 6.64
N TRP A 56 3.67 19.22 7.69
CA TRP A 56 4.65 18.87 8.70
C TRP A 56 4.14 17.77 9.64
N ASN A 57 2.86 17.82 9.99
CA ASN A 57 2.23 16.81 10.84
C ASN A 57 2.12 15.45 10.13
N THR A 58 1.74 15.44 8.84
CA THR A 58 1.66 14.19 8.05
C THR A 58 3.02 13.54 7.86
N ARG A 59 4.07 14.32 7.55
CA ARG A 59 5.46 13.83 7.47
C ARG A 59 5.92 13.19 8.79
N ARG A 60 5.54 13.77 9.93
CA ARG A 60 5.92 13.24 11.26
C ARG A 60 5.27 11.89 11.56
N ILE A 61 4.04 11.68 11.10
CA ILE A 61 3.31 10.41 11.25
C ILE A 61 3.94 9.33 10.35
N VAL A 62 4.22 9.66 9.09
CA VAL A 62 4.83 8.73 8.13
C VAL A 62 6.23 8.31 8.58
N ASN A 63 7.06 9.24 9.05
CA ASN A 63 8.41 8.92 9.50
C ASN A 63 8.42 7.97 10.72
N LYS A 64 7.43 8.08 11.62
CA LYS A 64 7.30 7.15 12.75
C LYS A 64 6.91 5.74 12.29
N ARG A 65 5.97 5.64 11.34
CA ARG A 65 5.55 4.35 10.77
C ARG A 65 6.66 3.69 9.96
N LEU A 66 7.45 4.47 9.23
CA LEU A 66 8.59 3.95 8.48
C LEU A 66 9.65 3.36 9.43
N ALA A 67 9.96 4.05 10.53
CA ALA A 67 10.88 3.54 11.55
C ALA A 67 10.34 2.30 12.29
N GLU A 68 9.02 2.20 12.46
CA GLU A 68 8.35 1.02 13.03
C GLU A 68 8.46 -0.18 12.08
N LEU A 69 8.17 0.01 10.79
CA LEU A 69 8.32 -1.03 9.76
C LEU A 69 9.78 -1.46 9.55
N GLU A 70 10.73 -0.54 9.64
CA GLU A 70 12.16 -0.87 9.59
C GLU A 70 12.59 -1.69 10.81
N ARG A 71 12.05 -1.39 12.00
CA ARG A 71 12.28 -2.20 13.21
C ARG A 71 11.62 -3.58 13.09
N GLU A 72 10.40 -3.66 12.59
CA GLU A 72 9.72 -4.94 12.35
C GLU A 72 10.50 -5.80 11.36
N ARG A 73 10.93 -5.24 10.22
CA ARG A 73 11.81 -5.95 9.27
C ARG A 73 13.15 -6.36 9.88
N ALA A 74 13.74 -5.51 10.72
CA ALA A 74 14.97 -5.84 11.41
C ALA A 74 14.77 -6.96 12.45
N LEU A 75 13.63 -7.00 13.13
CA LEU A 75 13.25 -8.07 14.04
C LEU A 75 12.98 -9.38 13.28
N GLU A 76 12.28 -9.31 12.14
CA GLU A 76 12.07 -10.46 11.24
C GLU A 76 13.40 -10.98 10.68
N ALA A 77 14.33 -10.11 10.31
CA ALA A 77 15.66 -10.50 9.84
C ALA A 77 16.55 -11.15 10.93
N VAL A 78 16.27 -10.90 12.22
CA VAL A 78 16.96 -11.52 13.36
C VAL A 78 16.41 -12.92 13.67
N VAL A 79 15.20 -13.24 13.21
CA VAL A 79 14.68 -14.61 13.18
C VAL A 79 15.43 -15.36 12.09
N ASP A 80 16.59 -15.88 12.48
CA ASP A 80 17.37 -16.82 11.67
C ASP A 80 16.55 -18.11 11.50
N PRO A 81 16.04 -18.43 10.29
CA PRO A 81 15.34 -19.69 10.05
C PRO A 81 16.27 -20.91 10.23
N SER A 82 17.57 -20.67 10.35
CA SER A 82 18.63 -21.68 10.51
C SER A 82 19.00 -21.92 11.98
N ARG A 83 18.39 -21.24 12.96
CA ARG A 83 18.52 -21.65 14.37
C ARG A 83 17.80 -22.97 14.56
N GLY A 84 18.58 -24.05 14.42
CA GLY A 84 18.18 -25.44 14.58
C GLY A 84 17.34 -25.70 15.83
N GLY A 85 16.04 -25.52 15.69
CA GLY A 85 15.05 -26.27 16.44
C GLY A 85 15.10 -27.74 16.00
N PRO A 86 14.45 -28.65 16.74
CA PRO A 86 14.30 -30.01 16.27
C PRO A 86 13.75 -30.01 14.85
N GLU A 87 14.46 -30.68 13.95
CA GLU A 87 14.13 -30.86 12.53
C GLU A 87 12.63 -31.11 12.40
N HIS A 88 11.94 -30.21 11.70
CA HIS A 88 10.50 -30.29 11.61
C HIS A 88 10.17 -31.54 10.77
N PRO A 89 9.17 -32.36 11.15
CA PRO A 89 8.89 -33.63 10.46
C PRO A 89 8.59 -33.50 8.95
N MET A 90 8.33 -32.28 8.46
CA MET A 90 8.12 -31.98 7.04
C MET A 90 9.37 -31.50 6.30
N ASP A 91 10.47 -31.18 6.97
CA ASP A 91 11.70 -30.69 6.33
C ASP A 91 12.21 -31.67 5.25
N PRO A 92 12.24 -33.00 5.47
CA PRO A 92 12.64 -33.95 4.43
C PRO A 92 11.71 -33.96 3.20
N VAL A 93 10.42 -33.64 3.38
CA VAL A 93 9.45 -33.58 2.29
C VAL A 93 9.66 -32.32 1.45
N ILE A 94 9.98 -31.20 2.11
CA ILE A 94 10.30 -29.94 1.44
C ILE A 94 11.57 -30.10 0.61
N GLU A 95 12.64 -30.68 1.20
CA GLU A 95 13.89 -30.94 0.49
C GLU A 95 13.68 -31.82 -0.75
N LEU A 96 12.91 -32.92 -0.62
CA LEU A 96 12.57 -33.78 -1.75
C LEU A 96 11.78 -33.04 -2.85
N ALA A 97 10.87 -32.15 -2.46
CA ALA A 97 10.08 -31.36 -3.40
C ALA A 97 10.97 -30.36 -4.17
N GLU A 98 11.91 -29.71 -3.48
CA GLU A 98 12.88 -28.80 -4.09
C GLU A 98 13.81 -29.52 -5.07
N GLU A 99 14.39 -30.66 -4.67
CA GLU A 99 15.24 -31.48 -5.53
C GLU A 99 14.47 -31.96 -6.77
N SER A 100 13.23 -32.42 -6.57
CA SER A 100 12.38 -32.88 -7.67
C SER A 100 12.03 -31.75 -8.64
N LEU A 101 11.77 -30.54 -8.12
CA LEU A 101 11.48 -29.37 -8.94
C LEU A 101 12.71 -28.94 -9.76
N ASP A 102 13.90 -28.93 -9.15
CA ASP A 102 15.13 -28.60 -9.86
C ASP A 102 15.42 -29.63 -10.97
N ARG A 103 15.28 -30.92 -10.67
CA ARG A 103 15.40 -32.00 -11.66
C ARG A 103 14.42 -31.82 -12.81
N PHE A 104 13.17 -31.47 -12.53
CA PHE A 104 12.17 -31.22 -13.58
C PHE A 104 12.57 -30.03 -14.45
N ARG A 105 12.95 -28.89 -13.85
CA ARG A 105 13.33 -27.68 -14.57
C ARG A 105 14.56 -27.85 -15.44
N THR A 106 15.51 -28.67 -15.01
CA THR A 106 16.80 -28.84 -15.70
C THR A 106 16.80 -29.98 -16.72
N ARG A 107 16.06 -31.07 -16.46
CA ARG A 107 16.16 -32.30 -17.26
C ARG A 107 14.92 -32.59 -18.11
N VAL A 108 13.75 -32.06 -17.76
CA VAL A 108 12.51 -32.35 -18.49
C VAL A 108 12.24 -31.24 -19.48
N MET A 109 12.56 -31.50 -20.75
CA MET A 109 12.35 -30.54 -21.84
C MET A 109 10.90 -30.52 -22.29
N ASP A 110 10.47 -31.53 -23.04
CA ASP A 110 9.08 -31.70 -23.50
C ASP A 110 8.72 -33.17 -23.25
N TYR A 111 7.45 -33.48 -23.01
CA TYR A 111 7.06 -34.85 -22.72
C TYR A 111 5.65 -35.18 -23.19
N THR A 112 5.41 -36.48 -23.35
CA THR A 112 4.11 -37.07 -23.60
C THR A 112 3.73 -37.97 -22.43
N ALA A 113 2.46 -37.98 -22.06
CA ALA A 113 1.96 -38.80 -20.97
C ALA A 113 0.54 -39.29 -21.26
N THR A 114 0.15 -40.37 -20.59
CA THR A 114 -1.26 -40.77 -20.47
C THR A 114 -1.78 -40.22 -19.15
N MET A 115 -2.71 -39.27 -19.21
CA MET A 115 -3.37 -38.71 -18.06
C MET A 115 -4.65 -39.51 -17.75
N VAL A 116 -4.74 -39.95 -16.50
CA VAL A 116 -5.92 -40.60 -15.96
C VAL A 116 -6.54 -39.67 -14.93
N LYS A 117 -7.77 -39.24 -15.18
CA LYS A 117 -8.52 -38.35 -14.28
C LYS A 117 -9.72 -39.11 -13.70
N GLN A 118 -9.90 -39.02 -12.39
CA GLN A 118 -11.11 -39.45 -11.71
C GLN A 118 -11.49 -38.34 -10.73
N GLU A 119 -12.67 -37.76 -10.92
CA GLU A 119 -13.12 -36.60 -10.16
C GLU A 119 -14.41 -36.91 -9.42
N MET A 120 -14.52 -36.38 -8.21
CA MET A 120 -15.74 -36.39 -7.42
C MET A 120 -16.17 -34.95 -7.23
N ILE A 121 -17.39 -34.61 -7.64
CA ILE A 121 -17.96 -33.28 -7.46
C ILE A 121 -19.16 -33.44 -6.52
N GLU A 122 -19.12 -32.73 -5.39
CA GLU A 122 -20.05 -32.89 -4.28
C GLU A 122 -20.08 -34.33 -3.76
N THR A 123 -21.07 -35.12 -4.17
CA THR A 123 -21.25 -36.53 -3.79
C THR A 123 -21.27 -37.47 -5.00
N GLU A 124 -21.11 -36.95 -6.21
CA GLU A 124 -21.12 -37.73 -7.44
C GLU A 124 -19.68 -38.02 -7.91
N LEU A 125 -19.37 -39.32 -8.03
CA LEU A 125 -18.12 -39.79 -8.62
C LEU A 125 -18.29 -39.91 -10.14
N PHE A 126 -17.57 -39.06 -10.87
CA PHE A 126 -17.63 -39.04 -12.32
C PHE A 126 -16.89 -40.24 -12.94
N PRO A 127 -17.25 -40.64 -14.17
CA PRO A 127 -16.52 -41.67 -14.89
C PRO A 127 -15.04 -41.34 -15.00
N ARG A 128 -14.20 -42.37 -14.86
CA ARG A 128 -12.76 -42.24 -15.11
C ARG A 128 -12.53 -41.81 -16.56
N THR A 129 -11.80 -40.71 -16.72
CA THR A 129 -11.39 -40.16 -18.02
C THR A 129 -9.94 -40.54 -18.29
N THR A 130 -9.65 -41.00 -19.51
CA THR A 130 -8.28 -41.23 -19.99
C THR A 130 -8.00 -40.30 -21.14
N MET A 131 -6.84 -39.64 -21.10
CA MET A 131 -6.40 -38.67 -22.10
C MET A 131 -4.94 -38.94 -22.49
N SER A 132 -4.61 -38.78 -23.76
CA SER A 132 -3.23 -38.59 -24.18
C SER A 132 -2.87 -37.10 -24.07
N THR A 133 -1.70 -36.83 -23.50
CA THR A 133 -1.22 -35.48 -23.17
C THR A 133 0.14 -35.23 -23.78
N TRP A 134 0.31 -34.07 -24.39
CA TRP A 134 1.58 -33.55 -24.88
C TRP A 134 1.86 -32.22 -24.20
N VAL A 135 3.01 -32.09 -23.57
CA VAL A 135 3.44 -30.88 -22.86
C VAL A 135 4.74 -30.38 -23.44
N ARG A 136 4.73 -29.12 -23.87
CA ARG A 136 5.91 -28.37 -24.28
C ARG A 136 6.26 -27.36 -23.21
N ASN A 137 7.38 -27.52 -22.51
CA ASN A 137 7.74 -26.61 -21.42
C ASN A 137 8.25 -25.26 -21.94
N PRO A 138 8.03 -24.17 -21.18
CA PRO A 138 8.48 -22.85 -21.58
C PRO A 138 10.01 -22.77 -21.54
N ARG A 139 10.60 -22.16 -22.56
CA ARG A 139 12.07 -21.95 -22.63
C ARG A 139 12.42 -20.74 -23.48
N LYS A 140 13.64 -20.23 -23.31
CA LYS A 140 14.21 -19.22 -24.21
C LYS A 140 15.11 -19.89 -25.23
N GLN A 141 14.96 -19.52 -26.49
CA GLN A 141 15.85 -19.95 -27.56
C GLN A 141 17.13 -19.09 -27.58
N LYS A 142 18.14 -19.54 -28.33
CA LYS A 142 19.44 -18.85 -28.44
C LYS A 142 19.32 -17.46 -29.07
N ASP A 143 18.31 -17.25 -29.91
CA ASP A 143 17.97 -15.98 -30.54
C ASP A 143 17.18 -15.02 -29.63
N GLY A 144 16.87 -15.43 -28.39
CA GLY A 144 16.06 -14.67 -27.45
C GLY A 144 14.56 -14.90 -27.56
N THR A 145 14.09 -15.68 -28.53
CA THR A 145 12.67 -16.01 -28.70
C THR A 145 12.16 -16.84 -27.51
N ARG A 146 11.06 -16.40 -26.89
CA ARG A 146 10.38 -17.16 -25.82
C ARG A 146 9.46 -18.22 -26.45
N ILE A 147 9.71 -19.49 -26.14
CA ILE A 147 8.77 -20.58 -26.36
C ILE A 147 7.82 -20.61 -25.16
N PRO A 148 6.50 -20.45 -25.34
CA PRO A 148 5.53 -20.53 -24.27
C PRO A 148 5.31 -21.98 -23.81
N LEU A 149 4.78 -22.14 -22.60
CA LEU A 149 4.20 -23.41 -22.17
C LEU A 149 3.05 -23.73 -23.11
N SER A 150 2.96 -24.97 -23.58
CA SER A 150 1.83 -25.41 -24.41
C SER A 150 1.44 -26.82 -24.04
N VAL A 151 0.14 -27.03 -23.92
CA VAL A 151 -0.44 -28.33 -23.54
C VAL A 151 -1.47 -28.71 -24.59
N TYR A 152 -1.35 -29.94 -25.08
CA TYR A 152 -2.35 -30.55 -25.95
C TYR A 152 -2.88 -31.81 -25.30
N LEU A 153 -4.20 -31.94 -25.27
CA LEU A 153 -4.92 -33.07 -24.70
C LEU A 153 -5.84 -33.67 -25.74
N ARG A 154 -5.88 -35.00 -25.80
CA ARG A 154 -6.88 -35.74 -26.57
C ARG A 154 -7.57 -36.75 -25.69
N TYR A 155 -8.89 -36.67 -25.62
CA TYR A 155 -9.73 -37.57 -24.84
C TYR A 155 -9.88 -38.92 -25.54
N GLU A 156 -9.57 -39.98 -24.82
CA GLU A 156 -9.66 -41.37 -25.29
C GLU A 156 -10.90 -42.06 -24.72
N ASP A 157 -11.20 -41.78 -23.45
CA ASP A 157 -12.38 -42.28 -22.74
C ASP A 157 -12.90 -41.21 -21.76
N PRO A 158 -14.22 -41.17 -21.46
CA PRO A 158 -15.28 -42.09 -21.91
C PRO A 158 -15.78 -41.79 -23.35
N PRO A 159 -16.61 -42.66 -23.97
CA PRO A 159 -17.10 -42.48 -25.35
C PRO A 159 -17.75 -41.12 -25.65
N VAL A 160 -18.42 -40.52 -24.67
CA VAL A 160 -19.08 -39.20 -24.79
C VAL A 160 -18.06 -38.07 -25.01
N GLN A 161 -16.83 -38.26 -24.56
CA GLN A 161 -15.73 -37.30 -24.67
C GLN A 161 -14.67 -37.73 -25.67
N ARG A 162 -14.69 -38.99 -26.11
CA ARG A 162 -13.69 -39.55 -27.03
C ARG A 162 -13.57 -38.72 -28.30
N GLY A 163 -12.33 -38.42 -28.68
CA GLY A 163 -12.02 -37.61 -29.86
C GLY A 163 -12.12 -36.10 -29.62
N ARG A 164 -12.53 -35.64 -28.43
CA ARG A 164 -12.37 -34.23 -28.06
C ARG A 164 -10.89 -33.91 -27.91
N GLU A 165 -10.52 -32.74 -28.40
CA GLU A 165 -9.17 -32.23 -28.39
C GLU A 165 -9.16 -30.85 -27.75
N VAL A 166 -8.14 -30.58 -26.94
CA VAL A 166 -7.93 -29.31 -26.26
C VAL A 166 -6.51 -28.88 -26.49
N ILE A 167 -6.33 -27.62 -26.90
CA ILE A 167 -5.03 -26.98 -26.98
C ILE A 167 -5.04 -25.75 -26.08
N TRP A 168 -3.97 -25.60 -25.31
CA TRP A 168 -3.74 -24.47 -24.44
C TRP A 168 -2.32 -23.95 -24.64
N VAL A 169 -2.14 -22.63 -24.70
CA VAL A 169 -0.86 -21.97 -24.90
C VAL A 169 -0.78 -20.75 -23.98
N ASP A 170 0.27 -20.68 -23.16
CA ASP A 170 0.50 -19.58 -22.22
C ASP A 170 0.50 -18.22 -22.93
N GLY A 171 -0.48 -17.37 -22.59
CA GLY A 171 -0.60 -16.01 -23.12
C GLY A 171 -1.45 -15.88 -24.39
N GLU A 172 -2.13 -16.94 -24.82
CA GLU A 172 -3.03 -16.94 -25.98
C GLU A 172 -4.50 -17.17 -25.55
N ASN A 173 -5.47 -16.83 -26.40
CA ASN A 173 -6.90 -17.13 -26.21
C ASN A 173 -7.51 -16.69 -24.86
N GLU A 174 -7.14 -15.50 -24.36
CA GLU A 174 -7.60 -14.94 -23.07
C GLU A 174 -7.12 -15.72 -21.82
N GLY A 175 -6.24 -16.72 -21.98
CA GLY A 175 -5.66 -17.48 -20.88
C GLY A 175 -5.13 -18.82 -21.32
#